data_AF-A0A1W6ZVS8-F1
#
_entry.id   AF-A0A1W6ZVS8-F1
#
_cell.length_a   1.000
_cell.length_b   1.000
_cell.length_c   1.000
_cell.angle_alpha   90.00
_cell.angle_beta   90.00
_cell.angle_gamma   90.00
#
_symmetry.space_group_name_H-M   'P 1'
#
loop_
_entity.id
_entity.type
_entity.pdbx_description
1 polymer ?
#
loop_
_entity_poly.entity_id
_entity_poly.type
_entity_poly.pdbx_seq_one_letter_code
_entity_poly.pdbx_strand_id
1 'polypeptide(L)'
;MSILESFSPSGELEQGPYVRSMLALLIGAVLSHLLTAPAVLTQLGILPFLIVQIVIVWWWFALIVKRLHNAERSILGVTAVALISFTAVIFLAVMLVLQVSDTSANAVGSWLPASIGLLLYPFVFFFNLVTGPATSAQDLHIALLALMIVAPPLLTIWWSVWAALQPSELHTTE
;
A
#
# COMPACT_ATOMS: atom_id res chain seq x y z
N MET A 1 -21.54 10.86 -5.22
CA MET A 1 -20.14 11.29 -5.32
C MET A 1 -19.59 10.80 -6.64
N SER A 2 -19.17 11.72 -7.50
CA SER A 2 -18.51 11.42 -8.76
C SER A 2 -17.15 10.76 -8.51
N ILE A 3 -16.69 9.90 -9.42
CA ILE A 3 -15.35 9.27 -9.31
C ILE A 3 -14.28 10.36 -9.21
N LEU A 4 -14.38 11.42 -10.00
CA LEU A 4 -13.42 12.52 -10.00
C LEU A 4 -13.44 13.31 -8.68
N GLU A 5 -14.61 13.46 -8.05
CA GLU A 5 -14.71 14.08 -6.72
C GLU A 5 -14.00 13.23 -5.67
N SER A 6 -13.98 11.91 -5.81
CA SER A 6 -13.29 11.00 -4.87
C SER A 6 -11.76 11.08 -4.92
N PHE A 7 -11.21 11.60 -6.01
CA PHE A 7 -9.78 11.82 -6.18
C PHE A 7 -9.29 13.16 -5.60
N SER A 8 -10.19 14.12 -5.39
CA SER A 8 -9.85 15.37 -4.73
C SER A 8 -9.78 15.17 -3.22
N PRO A 9 -8.76 15.67 -2.49
CA PRO A 9 -8.74 15.65 -1.04
C PRO A 9 -9.72 16.67 -0.41
N SER A 10 -10.38 17.50 -1.21
CA SER A 10 -11.36 18.47 -0.74
C SER A 10 -12.78 17.90 -0.63
N GLY A 11 -13.55 18.47 0.29
CA GLY A 11 -14.95 18.13 0.53
C GLY A 11 -15.15 17.17 1.69
N GLU A 12 -16.38 16.68 1.78
CA GLU A 12 -16.85 15.94 2.95
C GLU A 12 -17.16 14.49 2.58
N LEU A 13 -16.96 13.57 3.53
CA LEU A 13 -17.26 12.17 3.34
C LEU A 13 -17.83 11.52 4.62
N GLU A 14 -19.09 11.17 4.54
CA GLU A 14 -19.80 10.41 5.58
C GLU A 14 -19.20 8.99 5.75
N GLN A 15 -19.48 8.39 6.91
CA GLN A 15 -18.93 7.09 7.30
C GLN A 15 -19.30 5.95 6.33
N GLY A 16 -20.57 5.88 5.91
CA GLY A 16 -21.05 4.82 5.02
C GLY A 16 -20.35 4.82 3.65
N PRO A 17 -20.37 5.94 2.90
CA PRO A 17 -19.63 6.09 1.64
C PRO A 17 -18.12 5.88 1.80
N TYR A 18 -17.53 6.32 2.92
CA TYR A 18 -16.12 6.11 3.23
C TYR A 18 -15.75 4.63 3.30
N VAL A 19 -16.47 3.84 4.11
CA VAL A 19 -16.18 2.40 4.29
C VAL A 19 -16.32 1.64 2.98
N ARG A 20 -17.35 1.93 2.16
CA ARG A 20 -17.53 1.30 0.84
C ARG A 20 -16.39 1.62 -0.12
N SER A 21 -15.98 2.89 -0.17
CA SER A 21 -14.86 3.32 -1.00
C SER A 21 -13.54 2.69 -0.55
N MET A 22 -13.33 2.57 0.76
CA MET A 22 -12.14 1.94 1.33
C MET A 22 -12.08 0.43 1.03
N LEU A 23 -13.23 -0.26 1.08
CA LEU A 23 -13.31 -1.67 0.70
C LEU A 23 -13.03 -1.87 -0.80
N ALA A 24 -13.56 -1.01 -1.66
CA ALA A 24 -13.26 -1.02 -3.09
C ALA A 24 -11.77 -0.78 -3.36
N LEU A 25 -11.15 0.13 -2.62
CA LEU A 25 -9.72 0.44 -2.71
C LEU A 25 -8.87 -0.74 -2.26
N LEU A 26 -9.25 -1.43 -1.17
CA LEU A 26 -8.58 -2.65 -0.72
C LEU A 26 -8.64 -3.76 -1.78
N ILE A 27 -9.81 -3.99 -2.37
CA ILE A 27 -9.96 -4.95 -3.47
C ILE A 27 -9.07 -4.55 -4.66
N GLY A 28 -9.09 -3.27 -5.04
CA GLY A 28 -8.24 -2.73 -6.11
C GLY A 28 -6.75 -2.91 -5.83
N ALA A 29 -6.31 -2.71 -4.58
CA ALA A 29 -4.92 -2.92 -4.15
C ALA A 29 -4.50 -4.39 -4.20
N VAL A 30 -5.39 -5.32 -3.86
CA VAL A 30 -5.12 -6.75 -4.02
C VAL A 30 -5.04 -7.12 -5.50
N LEU A 31 -6.01 -6.67 -6.31
CA LEU A 31 -6.06 -6.98 -7.74
C LEU A 31 -4.90 -6.35 -8.53
N SER A 32 -4.37 -5.20 -8.11
CA SER A 32 -3.23 -4.57 -8.77
C SER A 32 -1.97 -5.43 -8.73
N HIS A 33 -1.86 -6.40 -7.82
CA HIS A 33 -0.74 -7.35 -7.80
C HIS A 33 -0.77 -8.33 -8.97
N LEU A 34 -1.89 -8.46 -9.68
CA LEU A 34 -1.91 -9.21 -10.95
C LEU A 34 -1.06 -8.53 -12.03
N LEU A 35 -0.78 -7.22 -11.89
CA LEU A 35 0.10 -6.48 -12.79
C LEU A 35 1.59 -6.81 -12.59
N THR A 36 1.94 -7.53 -11.51
CA THR A 36 3.30 -8.07 -11.31
C THR A 36 3.43 -9.51 -11.82
N ALA A 37 2.42 -10.04 -12.54
CA ALA A 37 2.53 -11.32 -13.20
C ALA A 37 3.63 -11.29 -14.28
N PRO A 38 4.41 -12.38 -14.46
CA PRO A 38 5.51 -12.43 -15.43
C PRO A 38 5.09 -12.03 -16.85
N ALA A 39 3.90 -12.45 -17.30
CA ALA A 39 3.37 -12.09 -18.61
C ALA A 39 3.18 -10.56 -18.79
N VAL A 40 2.74 -9.86 -17.74
CA VAL A 40 2.57 -8.41 -17.77
C VAL A 40 3.92 -7.71 -17.71
N LEU A 41 4.81 -8.15 -16.83
CA LEU A 41 6.14 -7.56 -16.66
C LEU A 41 7.00 -7.67 -17.92
N THR A 42 6.92 -8.78 -18.65
CA THR A 42 7.67 -8.99 -19.90
C THR A 42 7.13 -8.16 -21.06
N GLN A 43 5.83 -7.86 -21.10
CA GLN A 43 5.19 -7.14 -22.21
C GLN A 43 5.10 -5.63 -21.99
N LEU A 44 4.70 -5.22 -20.79
CA LEU A 44 4.39 -3.83 -20.44
C LEU A 44 5.37 -3.24 -19.42
N GLY A 45 6.30 -4.05 -18.90
CA GLY A 45 7.21 -3.65 -17.84
C GLY A 45 6.51 -3.44 -16.50
N ILE A 46 7.21 -2.76 -15.59
CA ILE A 46 6.71 -2.42 -14.25
C ILE A 46 5.74 -1.24 -14.25
N LEU A 47 5.68 -0.46 -15.34
CA LEU A 47 5.03 0.85 -15.36
C LEU A 47 3.53 0.80 -15.03
N PRO A 48 2.72 -0.14 -15.57
CA PRO A 48 1.29 -0.21 -15.24
C PRO A 48 1.07 -0.44 -13.74
N PHE A 49 1.88 -1.29 -13.12
CA PHE A 49 1.82 -1.55 -11.69
C PHE A 49 2.11 -0.27 -10.89
N LEU A 50 3.18 0.46 -11.22
CA LEU A 50 3.55 1.68 -10.51
C LEU A 50 2.48 2.78 -10.61
N ILE A 51 1.93 2.98 -11.80
CA ILE A 51 0.85 3.95 -12.01
C ILE A 51 -0.34 3.60 -11.12
N VAL A 52 -0.77 2.33 -11.13
CA VAL A 52 -1.90 1.88 -10.31
C VAL A 52 -1.61 2.03 -8.81
N GLN A 53 -0.39 1.72 -8.35
CA GLN A 53 -0.02 1.91 -6.95
C GLN A 53 -0.06 3.39 -6.52
N ILE A 54 0.49 4.30 -7.34
CA ILE A 54 0.45 5.74 -7.08
C ILE A 54 -1.00 6.24 -7.00
N VAL A 55 -1.84 5.81 -7.94
CA VAL A 55 -3.26 6.16 -7.97
C VAL A 55 -3.99 5.64 -6.73
N ILE A 56 -3.73 4.41 -6.30
CA ILE A 56 -4.34 3.81 -5.11
C ILE A 56 -3.91 4.55 -3.84
N VAL A 57 -2.62 4.84 -3.67
CA VAL A 57 -2.12 5.59 -2.50
C VAL A 57 -2.72 7.00 -2.45
N TRP A 58 -2.78 7.68 -3.59
CA TRP A 58 -3.40 9.00 -3.68
C TRP A 58 -4.90 8.96 -3.36
N TRP A 59 -5.62 7.99 -3.91
CA TRP A 59 -7.04 7.84 -3.65
C TRP A 59 -7.33 7.53 -2.18
N TRP A 60 -6.52 6.65 -1.56
CA TRP A 60 -6.59 6.37 -0.13
C TRP A 60 -6.40 7.65 0.71
N PHE A 61 -5.38 8.44 0.37
CA PHE A 61 -5.09 9.71 1.03
C PHE A 61 -6.27 10.67 0.91
N ALA A 62 -6.82 10.87 -0.30
CA ALA A 62 -7.96 11.75 -0.53
C ALA A 62 -9.18 11.34 0.30
N LEU A 63 -9.52 10.04 0.35
CA LEU A 63 -10.66 9.54 1.14
C LEU A 63 -10.47 9.77 2.64
N ILE A 64 -9.28 9.53 3.16
CA ILE A 64 -9.00 9.76 4.59
C ILE A 64 -9.02 11.24 4.92
N VAL A 65 -8.42 12.11 4.10
CA VAL A 65 -8.41 13.55 4.37
C VAL A 65 -9.83 14.09 4.50
N LYS A 66 -10.75 13.71 3.59
CA LYS A 66 -12.17 14.10 3.70
C LYS A 66 -12.79 13.60 5.00
N ARG A 67 -12.52 12.35 5.37
CA ARG A 67 -13.07 11.77 6.60
C ARG A 67 -12.55 12.48 7.85
N LEU A 68 -11.27 12.81 7.89
CA LEU A 68 -10.67 13.53 9.02
C LEU A 68 -11.11 14.98 9.08
N HIS A 69 -11.30 15.63 7.93
CA HIS A 69 -11.87 16.97 7.85
C HIS A 69 -13.26 17.02 8.48
N ASN A 70 -14.13 16.06 8.16
CA ASN A 70 -15.46 15.92 8.76
C ASN A 70 -15.47 15.65 10.28
N ALA A 71 -14.34 15.17 10.81
CA ALA A 71 -14.16 14.89 12.23
C ALA A 71 -13.27 15.96 12.92
N GLU A 72 -12.97 17.06 12.22
CA GLU A 72 -12.10 18.15 12.69
C GLU A 72 -10.73 17.66 13.22
N ARG A 73 -10.20 16.60 12.61
CA ARG A 73 -8.92 15.98 13.01
C ARG A 73 -7.76 16.47 12.15
N SER A 74 -6.57 16.49 12.75
CA SER A 74 -5.33 16.80 12.04
C SER A 74 -5.01 15.75 10.97
N ILE A 75 -4.58 16.22 9.81
CA ILE A 75 -4.19 15.38 8.66
C ILE A 75 -2.71 15.00 8.67
N LEU A 76 -1.88 15.56 9.57
CA LEU A 76 -0.42 15.44 9.53
C LEU A 76 0.06 13.98 9.58
N GLY A 77 -0.55 13.15 10.42
CA GLY A 77 -0.21 11.74 10.56
C GLY A 77 -0.48 10.95 9.27
N VAL A 78 -1.60 11.23 8.61
CA VAL A 78 -1.98 10.60 7.34
C VAL A 78 -1.07 11.06 6.22
N THR A 79 -0.70 12.34 6.18
CA THR A 79 0.28 12.86 5.20
C THR A 79 1.62 12.14 5.34
N ALA A 80 2.12 11.93 6.57
CA ALA A 80 3.35 11.18 6.79
C ALA A 80 3.24 9.73 6.28
N VAL A 81 2.11 9.05 6.54
CA VAL A 81 1.86 7.69 6.05
C VAL A 81 1.77 7.64 4.53
N ALA A 82 1.14 8.63 3.89
CA ALA A 82 1.08 8.72 2.43
C ALA A 82 2.49 8.87 1.83
N LEU A 83 3.35 9.73 2.41
CA LEU A 83 4.73 9.89 1.97
C LEU A 83 5.53 8.59 2.13
N ILE A 84 5.42 7.93 3.29
CA ILE A 84 6.05 6.62 3.53
C ILE A 84 5.55 5.58 2.51
N SER A 85 4.26 5.61 2.17
CA SER A 85 3.66 4.70 1.19
C SER A 85 4.20 4.95 -0.21
N PHE A 86 4.36 6.21 -0.64
CA PHE A 86 5.02 6.54 -1.91
C PHE A 86 6.48 6.05 -1.94
N THR A 87 7.22 6.24 -0.85
CA THR A 87 8.58 5.71 -0.73
C THR A 87 8.61 4.18 -0.83
N ALA A 88 7.67 3.48 -0.19
CA ALA A 88 7.57 2.03 -0.29
C ALA A 88 7.24 1.56 -1.72
N VAL A 89 6.39 2.28 -2.47
CA VAL A 89 6.14 1.99 -3.89
C VAL A 89 7.43 2.08 -4.71
N ILE A 90 8.30 3.06 -4.43
CA ILE A 90 9.61 3.18 -5.09
C ILE A 90 10.51 1.98 -4.73
N PHE A 91 10.59 1.59 -3.46
CA PHE A 91 11.38 0.41 -3.06
C PHE A 91 10.84 -0.87 -3.70
N LEU A 92 9.53 -1.01 -3.78
CA LEU A 92 8.88 -2.14 -4.45
C LEU A 92 9.22 -2.19 -5.94
N ALA A 93 9.25 -1.04 -6.60
CA ALA A 93 9.70 -0.91 -7.99
C ALA A 93 11.13 -1.42 -8.16
N VAL A 94 12.04 -0.99 -7.29
CA VAL A 94 13.44 -1.40 -7.31
C VAL A 94 13.56 -2.92 -7.14
N MET A 95 12.83 -3.51 -6.18
CA MET A 95 12.84 -4.95 -5.98
C MET A 95 12.32 -5.73 -7.21
N LEU A 96 11.25 -5.25 -7.83
CA LEU A 96 10.71 -5.86 -9.05
C LEU A 96 11.69 -5.79 -10.22
N VAL A 97 12.39 -4.66 -10.39
CA VAL A 97 13.42 -4.50 -11.45
C VAL A 97 14.58 -5.47 -11.23
N LEU A 98 15.07 -5.57 -9.99
CA LEU A 98 16.15 -6.51 -9.65
C LEU A 98 15.72 -7.95 -9.95
N GLN A 99 14.52 -8.35 -9.51
CA GLN A 99 13.98 -9.68 -9.77
C GLN A 99 13.86 -10.02 -11.26
N VAL A 100 13.38 -9.09 -12.09
CA VAL A 100 13.29 -9.29 -13.55
C VAL A 100 14.69 -9.47 -14.15
N SER A 101 15.66 -8.70 -13.67
CA SER A 101 17.05 -8.77 -14.11
C SER A 101 17.67 -10.15 -13.79
N ASP A 102 17.49 -10.66 -12.58
CA ASP A 102 18.02 -11.98 -12.18
C ASP A 102 17.38 -13.13 -12.95
N THR A 103 16.07 -13.02 -13.21
CA THR A 103 15.34 -14.00 -14.02
C THR A 103 15.87 -14.04 -15.45
N SER A 104 16.20 -12.89 -16.03
CA SER A 104 16.78 -12.80 -17.38
C SER A 104 18.22 -13.35 -17.47
N ALA A 105 18.94 -13.36 -16.34
CA ALA A 105 20.31 -13.87 -16.24
C ALA A 105 20.38 -15.38 -15.99
N ASN A 106 19.25 -16.10 -15.97
CA ASN A 106 19.16 -17.51 -15.55
C ASN A 106 19.80 -17.77 -14.18
N ALA A 107 19.79 -16.78 -13.28
CA ALA A 107 20.28 -16.94 -11.93
C ALA A 107 19.43 -18.01 -11.20
N VAL A 108 20.09 -18.93 -10.49
CA VAL A 108 19.42 -20.02 -9.79
C VAL A 108 18.65 -19.46 -8.59
N GLY A 109 17.33 -19.37 -8.74
CA GLY A 109 16.39 -19.10 -7.65
C GLY A 109 15.94 -17.65 -7.56
N SER A 110 14.69 -17.38 -7.97
CA SER A 110 14.04 -16.11 -7.66
C SER A 110 13.80 -16.03 -6.15
N TRP A 111 14.46 -15.10 -5.47
CA TRP A 111 14.28 -14.89 -4.02
C TRP A 111 12.99 -14.14 -3.67
N LEU A 112 12.16 -13.78 -4.66
CA LEU A 112 10.85 -13.14 -4.47
C LEU A 112 9.79 -13.93 -5.23
N PRO A 113 8.69 -14.34 -4.58
CA PRO A 113 7.58 -14.91 -5.32
C PRO A 113 6.92 -13.84 -6.19
N ALA A 114 6.70 -14.14 -7.47
CA ALA A 114 5.93 -13.26 -8.36
C ALA A 114 4.45 -13.18 -7.92
N SER A 115 3.74 -12.13 -8.35
CA SER A 115 2.29 -11.93 -8.14
C SER A 115 1.88 -11.72 -6.67
N ILE A 116 0.81 -12.39 -6.22
CA ILE A 116 0.23 -12.24 -4.88
C ILE A 116 1.17 -12.70 -3.76
N GLY A 117 2.13 -13.57 -4.07
CA GLY A 117 3.16 -13.96 -3.12
C GLY A 117 4.00 -12.78 -2.65
N LEU A 118 4.12 -11.73 -3.46
CA LEU A 118 4.85 -10.50 -3.14
C LEU A 118 4.17 -9.70 -2.00
N LEU A 119 2.86 -9.90 -1.77
CA LEU A 119 2.15 -9.35 -0.60
C LEU A 119 2.49 -10.11 0.68
N LEU A 120 2.61 -11.44 0.60
CA LEU A 120 2.76 -12.30 1.77
C LEU A 120 4.23 -12.49 2.15
N TYR A 121 5.13 -12.47 1.17
CA TYR A 121 6.55 -12.77 1.36
C TYR A 121 7.24 -11.85 2.35
N PRO A 122 7.05 -10.51 2.32
CA PRO A 122 7.64 -9.63 3.32
C PRO A 122 7.16 -9.94 4.75
N PHE A 123 5.90 -10.35 4.92
CA PHE A 123 5.36 -10.75 6.23
C PHE A 123 5.95 -12.07 6.72
N VAL A 124 5.98 -13.08 5.84
CA VAL A 124 6.55 -14.40 6.16
C VAL A 124 8.05 -14.28 6.44
N PHE A 125 8.77 -13.50 5.66
CA PHE A 125 10.20 -13.23 5.86
C PHE A 125 10.44 -12.54 7.21
N PHE A 126 9.71 -11.46 7.50
CA PHE A 126 9.84 -10.75 8.77
C PHE A 126 9.51 -11.65 9.97
N PHE A 127 8.43 -12.45 9.87
CA PHE A 127 8.07 -13.41 10.90
C PHE A 127 9.19 -14.43 11.14
N ASN A 128 9.70 -15.04 10.07
CA ASN A 128 10.81 -16.00 10.15
C ASN A 128 12.09 -15.38 10.72
N LEU A 129 12.35 -14.09 10.49
CA LEU A 129 13.49 -13.40 11.09
C LEU A 129 13.32 -13.23 12.60
N VAL A 130 12.12 -12.87 13.06
CA VAL A 130 11.82 -12.63 14.49
C VAL A 130 11.76 -13.95 15.27
N THR A 131 11.27 -15.02 14.65
CA THR A 131 11.07 -16.32 15.31
C THR A 131 12.13 -17.37 14.99
N GLY A 132 13.01 -17.08 14.03
CA GLY A 132 14.01 -18.01 13.52
C GLY A 132 15.36 -17.97 14.25
N PRO A 133 16.27 -18.90 13.94
CA PRO A 133 17.61 -18.94 14.50
C PRO A 133 18.45 -17.72 14.07
N ALA A 134 19.54 -17.45 14.83
CA ALA A 134 20.38 -16.27 14.67
C ALA A 134 20.78 -16.01 13.20
N THR A 135 20.38 -14.83 12.72
CA THR A 135 20.41 -14.42 11.32
C THR A 135 21.77 -13.85 10.92
N SER A 136 22.20 -14.09 9.69
CA SER A 136 23.40 -13.48 9.12
C SER A 136 23.21 -11.96 8.94
N ALA A 137 24.29 -11.19 8.79
CA ALA A 137 24.19 -9.74 8.55
C ALA A 137 23.39 -9.40 7.28
N GLN A 138 23.38 -10.29 6.27
CA GLN A 138 22.60 -10.15 5.05
C GLN A 138 21.09 -10.25 5.31
N ASP A 139 20.68 -11.17 6.17
CA ASP A 139 19.28 -11.37 6.54
C ASP A 139 18.69 -10.13 7.24
N LEU A 140 19.51 -9.44 8.05
CA LEU A 140 19.11 -8.18 8.70
C LEU A 140 18.84 -7.06 7.67
N HIS A 141 19.60 -6.99 6.58
CA HIS A 141 19.36 -6.00 5.51
C HIS A 141 18.06 -6.29 4.77
N ILE A 142 17.81 -7.56 4.44
CA ILE A 142 16.57 -7.99 3.79
C ILE A 142 15.37 -7.75 4.74
N ALA A 143 15.55 -7.92 6.04
CA ALA A 143 14.52 -7.64 7.04
C ALA A 143 14.14 -6.16 7.13
N LEU A 144 15.14 -5.27 7.12
CA LEU A 144 14.89 -3.84 7.11
C LEU A 144 14.13 -3.43 5.85
N LEU A 145 14.50 -3.97 4.69
CA LEU A 145 13.78 -3.74 3.44
C LEU A 145 12.33 -4.28 3.51
N ALA A 146 12.15 -5.50 4.02
CA ALA A 146 10.82 -6.09 4.20
C ALA A 146 9.96 -5.26 5.16
N LEU A 147 10.52 -4.79 6.27
CA LEU A 147 9.82 -3.93 7.22
C LEU A 147 9.40 -2.61 6.59
N MET A 148 10.27 -1.99 5.78
CA MET A 148 9.94 -0.74 5.07
C MET A 148 8.83 -0.93 4.03
N ILE A 149 8.64 -2.15 3.53
CA ILE A 149 7.56 -2.49 2.59
C ILE A 149 6.27 -2.85 3.34
N VAL A 150 6.36 -3.52 4.49
CA VAL A 150 5.21 -3.98 5.29
C VAL A 150 4.61 -2.88 6.15
N ALA A 151 5.44 -1.98 6.69
CA ALA A 151 5.00 -0.93 7.60
C ALA A 151 3.92 0.00 6.98
N PRO A 152 4.09 0.55 5.76
CA PRO A 152 3.06 1.40 5.17
C PRO A 152 1.68 0.72 5.03
N PRO A 153 1.54 -0.51 4.48
CA PRO A 153 0.27 -1.23 4.48
C PRO A 153 -0.38 -1.40 5.85
N LEU A 154 0.40 -1.68 6.90
CA LEU A 154 -0.13 -1.79 8.26
C LEU A 154 -0.62 -0.44 8.78
N LEU A 155 0.13 0.63 8.52
CA LEU A 155 -0.24 1.99 8.90
C LEU A 155 -1.47 2.46 8.13
N THR A 156 -1.59 2.12 6.83
CA THR A 156 -2.77 2.50 6.04
C THR A 156 -4.01 1.78 6.54
N ILE A 157 -3.94 0.48 6.86
CA ILE A 157 -5.04 -0.27 7.48
C ILE A 157 -5.42 0.35 8.82
N TRP A 158 -4.44 0.61 9.69
CA TRP A 158 -4.67 1.22 11.01
C TRP A 158 -5.39 2.56 10.88
N TRP A 159 -4.87 3.48 10.05
CA TRP A 159 -5.47 4.79 9.83
C TRP A 159 -6.84 4.71 9.18
N SER A 160 -7.07 3.75 8.28
CA SER A 160 -8.38 3.51 7.67
C SER A 160 -9.42 3.11 8.71
N VAL A 161 -9.07 2.18 9.61
CA VAL A 161 -9.95 1.75 10.70
C VAL A 161 -10.17 2.90 11.68
N TRP A 162 -9.11 3.58 12.08
CA TRP A 162 -9.20 4.70 13.02
C TRP A 162 -10.07 5.85 12.50
N ALA A 163 -9.94 6.21 11.22
CA ALA A 163 -10.75 7.24 10.56
C ALA A 163 -12.22 6.81 10.41
N ALA A 164 -12.49 5.52 10.18
CA ALA A 164 -13.85 4.97 10.13
C ALA A 164 -14.58 5.11 11.48
N LEU A 165 -13.83 5.05 12.59
CA LEU A 165 -14.36 5.10 13.96
C LEU A 165 -14.55 6.52 14.50
N GLN A 166 -14.03 7.55 13.83
CA GLN A 166 -14.25 8.93 14.28
C GLN A 166 -15.74 9.30 14.16
N PRO A 167 -16.33 10.02 15.12
CA PRO A 167 -17.68 10.56 15.00
C PRO A 167 -17.74 11.62 13.89
N SER A 168 -18.93 11.82 13.32
CA SER A 168 -19.19 12.83 12.30
C SER A 168 -19.92 14.00 12.96
N GLU A 169 -19.39 15.22 12.86
CA GLU A 169 -20.05 16.41 13.43
C GLU A 169 -21.19 16.95 12.55
N LEU A 170 -21.42 16.34 11.38
CA LEU A 170 -22.45 16.73 10.40
C LEU A 170 -23.92 16.67 10.90
N HIS A 171 -24.19 16.20 12.12
CA HIS A 171 -25.54 15.95 12.64
C HIS A 171 -25.81 16.54 14.04
N THR A 172 -24.96 17.42 14.58
CA THR A 172 -25.18 18.00 15.93
C THR A 172 -25.98 19.31 15.93
N THR A 173 -26.53 19.73 14.78
CA THR A 173 -27.42 20.90 14.67
C THR A 173 -28.82 20.51 14.20
N GLU A 174 -29.60 19.85 15.05
CA GLU A 174 -31.07 19.83 14.97
C GLU A 174 -31.69 20.17 16.33
#